data_AF-A0A7H9BZB4-F1
#
_entry.id   AF-A0A7H9BZB4-F1
#
_cell.length_a   1.000
_cell.length_b   1.000
_cell.length_c   1.000
_cell.angle_alpha   90.00
_cell.angle_beta   90.00
_cell.angle_gamma   90.00
#
_symmetry.space_group_name_H-M   'P 1'
#
loop_
_entity.id
_entity.type
_entity.pdbx_description
1 polymer ?
#
loop_
_entity_poly.entity_id
_entity_poly.type
_entity_poly.pdbx_seq_one_letter_code
_entity_poly.pdbx_strand_id
1 'polypeptide(L)' 'MTEAAFIDRFVNHMVLIGGTEFADGSSIEKYAREVAPTYWAEPNQREDGPEACAEADIDCWEYAG' A
#
# COMPACT_ATOMS: atom_id res chain seq x y z
N MET A 1 -11.02 1.67 -12.78
CA MET A 1 -10.45 2.65 -11.81
C MET A 1 -9.36 3.44 -12.52
N THR A 2 -9.02 4.65 -12.06
CA THR A 2 -7.83 5.39 -12.55
C THR A 2 -6.63 5.09 -11.65
N GLU A 3 -5.42 5.38 -12.12
CA GLU A 3 -4.20 5.27 -11.31
C GLU A 3 -4.29 6.10 -10.03
N ALA A 4 -4.68 7.37 -10.14
CA ALA A 4 -4.87 8.24 -8.97
C ALA A 4 -5.88 7.66 -7.96
N ALA A 5 -6.99 7.11 -8.44
CA ALA A 5 -7.98 6.47 -7.55
C ALA A 5 -7.47 5.16 -6.94
N PHE A 6 -6.58 4.42 -7.63
CA PHE A 6 -5.90 3.26 -7.06
C PHE A 6 -4.98 3.70 -5.92
N ILE A 7 -4.12 4.69 -6.18
CA ILE A 7 -3.15 5.22 -5.22
C ILE A 7 -3.87 5.75 -3.98
N ASP A 8 -4.90 6.58 -4.15
CA ASP A 8 -5.65 7.13 -3.01
C ASP A 8 -6.29 6.04 -2.15
N ARG A 9 -6.85 4.99 -2.78
CA ARG A 9 -7.45 3.87 -2.04
C ARG A 9 -6.39 3.02 -1.35
N PHE A 10 -5.28 2.73 -2.02
CA PHE A 10 -4.16 1.98 -1.46
C PHE A 10 -3.58 2.68 -0.22
N VAL A 11 -3.29 3.98 -0.35
CA VAL A 11 -2.73 4.80 0.75
C VAL A 11 -3.70 4.86 1.93
N ASN A 12 -4.98 5.14 1.68
CA ASN A 12 -5.98 5.19 2.75
C ASN A 12 -6.12 3.84 3.46
N HIS A 13 -6.12 2.73 2.71
CA HIS A 13 -6.22 1.41 3.31
C HIS A 13 -4.97 1.08 4.11
N MET A 14 -3.78 1.29 3.54
CA MET A 14 -2.51 1.01 4.20
C MET A 14 -2.34 1.79 5.51
N VAL A 15 -2.74 3.07 5.56
CA VAL A 15 -2.73 3.85 6.81
C VAL A 15 -3.78 3.36 7.80
N LEU A 16 -4.94 2.89 7.32
CA LEU A 16 -5.99 2.36 8.18
C LEU A 16 -5.56 1.07 8.91
N ILE A 17 -4.87 0.16 8.21
CA ILE A 17 -4.47 -1.13 8.77
C ILE A 17 -3.05 -1.15 9.37
N GLY A 18 -2.12 -0.36 8.82
CA GLY A 18 -0.73 -0.28 9.29
C GLY A 18 -0.44 0.86 10.28
N GLY A 19 -1.35 1.82 10.42
CA GLY A 19 -1.13 3.03 11.21
C GLY A 19 -0.42 4.14 10.42
N THR A 20 0.08 5.15 11.13
CA THR A 20 0.63 6.36 10.50
C THR A 20 2.15 6.33 10.30
N GLU A 21 2.86 5.54 11.10
CA GLU A 21 4.33 5.53 11.18
C GLU A 21 4.85 4.11 11.39
N PHE A 22 6.00 3.81 10.79
CA PHE A 22 6.78 2.60 11.06
C PHE A 22 7.53 2.71 12.40
N ALA A 23 8.10 1.59 12.87
CA ALA A 23 8.85 1.55 14.13
C ALA A 23 10.08 2.47 14.17
N ASP A 24 10.63 2.85 13.01
CA ASP A 24 11.75 3.78 12.88
C ASP A 24 11.31 5.26 12.81
N GLY A 25 10.01 5.54 12.89
CA GLY A 25 9.42 6.87 12.80
C GLY A 25 9.24 7.38 11.36
N SER A 26 9.48 6.56 10.34
CA SER A 26 9.15 6.92 8.96
C SER A 26 7.63 6.82 8.70
N SER A 27 7.11 7.62 7.77
CA SER A 27 5.66 7.69 7.51
C SER A 27 5.18 6.60 6.56
N ILE A 28 4.17 5.84 6.98
CA ILE A 28 3.50 4.83 6.15
C ILE A 28 2.78 5.46 4.96
N GLU A 29 2.16 6.63 5.14
CA GLU A 29 1.52 7.35 4.03
C GLU A 29 2.51 7.70 2.91
N LYS A 30 3.70 8.17 3.29
CA LYS A 30 4.75 8.53 2.33
C LYS A 30 5.23 7.30 1.57
N TYR A 31 5.53 6.21 2.29
CA TYR A 31 5.87 4.93 1.70
C TYR A 31 4.78 4.46 0.72
N ALA A 32 3.52 4.47 1.14
CA ALA A 32 2.40 3.99 0.35
C ALA A 32 2.26 4.75 -0.98
N ARG A 33 2.47 6.07 -0.98
CA ARG A 33 2.46 6.89 -2.21
C ARG A 33 3.63 6.58 -3.14
N GLU A 34 4.78 6.18 -2.61
CA GLU A 34 5.95 5.80 -3.42
C GLU A 34 5.79 4.42 -4.04
N VAL A 35 5.14 3.48 -3.35
CA VAL A 35 5.00 2.08 -3.81
C VAL A 35 3.73 1.84 -4.63
N ALA A 36 2.61 2.50 -4.34
CA ALA A 36 1.34 2.31 -5.05
C ALA A 36 1.41 2.38 -6.59
N PRO A 37 2.22 3.26 -7.23
CA PRO A 37 2.38 3.26 -8.68
C PRO A 37 2.97 1.96 -9.24
N THR A 38 3.80 1.26 -8.46
CA THR A 38 4.38 -0.03 -8.86
C THR A 38 3.32 -1.13 -8.92
N TYR A 39 2.39 -1.15 -7.96
CA TYR A 39 1.23 -2.05 -7.96
C TYR A 39 0.27 -1.78 -9.12
N TRP A 40 0.06 -0.51 -9.46
CA TRP A 40 -0.75 -0.13 -10.61
C TRP A 40 -0.12 -0.55 -11.95
N ALA A 41 1.21 -0.50 -12.06
CA ALA A 41 1.94 -0.90 -13.26
C ALA A 41 1.87 -2.40 -13.54
N GLU A 42 1.81 -3.22 -12.48
CA GLU A 42 1.75 -4.68 -12.59
C GLU A 42 0.30 -5.16 -12.84
N PRO A 43 -0.02 -5.77 -14.00
CA PRO A 43 -1.40 -6.10 -14.38
C PRO A 43 -2.14 -6.99 -13.37
N ASN A 44 -1.43 -7.97 -12.80
CA ASN A 44 -1.99 -8.94 -11.88
C ASN A 44 -2.38 -8.26 -10.55
N GLN A 45 -1.49 -7.41 -10.04
CA GLN A 45 -1.69 -6.70 -8.77
C GLN A 45 -2.75 -5.60 -8.92
N ARG A 46 -2.77 -4.93 -10.07
CA ARG A 46 -3.84 -3.99 -10.41
C ARG A 46 -5.21 -4.67 -10.48
N GLU A 47 -5.28 -5.91 -10.95
CA GLU A 47 -6.52 -6.69 -11.02
C GLU A 47 -7.02 -7.09 -9.63
N ASP A 48 -6.12 -7.49 -8.73
CA ASP A 48 -6.44 -7.80 -7.32
C ASP A 48 -7.01 -6.57 -6.58
N GLY A 49 -6.47 -5.40 -6.90
CA GLY A 49 -6.98 -4.12 -6.42
C GLY A 49 -6.22 -3.55 -5.21
N PRO A 50 -6.44 -2.26 -4.91
CA PRO A 50 -5.56 -1.51 -4.00
C PRO A 50 -5.65 -1.97 -2.54
N GLU A 51 -6.82 -2.41 -2.08
CA GLU A 51 -6.95 -2.94 -0.71
C GLU A 51 -6.20 -4.26 -0.54
N ALA A 52 -6.38 -5.21 -1.46
CA ALA A 52 -5.69 -6.51 -1.42
C ALA A 52 -4.16 -6.35 -1.51
N CYS A 53 -3.68 -5.43 -2.36
CA CYS A 53 -2.25 -5.12 -2.41
C CYS A 53 -1.74 -4.56 -1.07
N ALA A 54 -2.51 -3.68 -0.41
CA ALA A 54 -2.10 -3.11 0.88
C ALA A 54 -2.08 -4.17 1.99
N GLU A 55 -3.08 -5.06 2.04
CA GLU A 55 -3.12 -6.19 2.98
C GLU A 55 -1.92 -7.12 2.80
N ALA A 56 -1.59 -7.47 1.54
CA ALA A 56 -0.45 -8.33 1.22
C ALA A 56 0.90 -7.68 1.55
N ASP A 57 1.04 -6.37 1.38
CA ASP A 57 2.28 -5.63 1.70
C ASP A 57 2.51 -5.60 3.21
N ILE A 58 1.48 -5.31 4.00
CA ILE A 58 1.57 -5.34 5.48
C ILE A 58 1.87 -6.74 6.00
N ASP A 59 1.23 -7.78 5.45
CA ASP A 59 1.51 -9.17 5.82
C ASP A 59 3.01 -9.47 5.61
N CYS A 60 3.60 -9.03 4.50
CA CYS A 60 5.03 -9.16 4.25
C CYS A 60 5.91 -8.43 5.28
N TRP A 61 5.48 -7.31 5.84
CA TRP A 61 6.24 -6.60 6.89
C TRP A 61 6.27 -7.38 8.19
N GLU A 62 5.14 -7.99 8.57
CA GLU A 62 5.01 -8.78 9.80
C GLU A 62 5.86 -10.06 9.75
N TYR A 63 6.01 -10.67 8.56
CA TYR A 63 6.92 -11.82 8.36
C TYR A 63 8.41 -11.46 8.30
N ALA A 64 8.75 -10.18 8.10
CA ALA A 64 10.13 -9.70 8.06
C ALA A 64 10.68 -9.28 9.44
N GLY A 65 9.85 -9.36 10.50
CA GLY A 65 10.16 -8.98 11.88
C GLY A 65 10.71 -10.09 12.76
#